data_AF-A0A4U0VKV5-F1
#
_entry.id   AF-A0A4U0VKV5-F1
#
_cell.length_a   1.000
_cell.length_b   1.000
_cell.length_c   1.000
_cell.angle_alpha   90.00
_cell.angle_beta   90.00
_cell.angle_gamma   90.00
#
_symmetry.space_group_name_H-M   'P 1'
#
loop_
_entity.id
_entity.type
_entity.pdbx_description
1 polymer ?
#
loop_
_entity_poly.entity_id
_entity_poly.type
_entity_poly.pdbx_seq_one_letter_code
_entity_poly.pdbx_strand_id
1 'polypeptide(L)'
;MVGAAQQDPVAAVVLHSSPADIDMLIVDGVIRKDNGELRSVEIAADDAKWAGNRSSLKWADVAKEIIMRRKVIAEKLAKIDMVNAQEGAMKAFHYNRDLLADSV
;
A
#
# COMPACT_ATOMS: atom_id res chain seq x y z
N MET A 1 8.03 -7.82 -26.43
CA MET A 1 6.67 -7.56 -26.99
C MET A 1 6.62 -7.37 -28.50
N VAL A 2 7.69 -6.96 -29.21
CA VAL A 2 7.55 -6.51 -30.62
C VAL A 2 6.94 -7.54 -31.58
N GLY A 3 7.33 -8.81 -31.51
CA GLY A 3 6.77 -9.85 -32.39
C GLY A 3 5.30 -10.15 -32.12
N ALA A 4 4.93 -10.31 -30.85
CA ALA A 4 3.54 -10.57 -30.46
C ALA A 4 2.62 -9.39 -30.80
N ALA A 5 3.07 -8.16 -30.56
CA ALA A 5 2.28 -6.95 -30.80
C ALA A 5 1.99 -6.69 -32.29
N GLN A 6 2.84 -7.13 -33.20
CA GLN A 6 2.59 -7.05 -34.65
C GLN A 6 1.48 -8.00 -35.11
N GLN A 7 1.30 -9.12 -34.41
CA GLN A 7 0.29 -10.14 -34.75
C GLN A 7 -1.05 -9.90 -34.03
N ASP A 8 -0.99 -9.72 -32.71
CA ASP A 8 -2.15 -9.44 -31.86
C ASP A 8 -1.71 -8.59 -30.64
N PRO A 9 -1.97 -7.27 -30.67
CA PRO A 9 -1.57 -6.38 -29.60
C PRO A 9 -2.34 -6.63 -28.29
N VAL A 10 -3.57 -7.14 -28.34
CA VAL A 10 -4.36 -7.43 -27.14
C VAL A 10 -3.78 -8.65 -26.43
N ALA A 11 -3.51 -9.73 -27.18
CA ALA A 11 -2.84 -10.90 -26.62
C ALA A 11 -1.45 -10.55 -26.09
N ALA A 12 -0.71 -9.67 -26.78
CA ALA A 12 0.59 -9.21 -26.31
C ALA A 12 0.51 -8.50 -24.95
N VAL A 13 -0.51 -7.66 -24.72
CA VAL A 13 -0.74 -7.01 -23.43
C VAL A 13 -1.07 -8.04 -22.36
N VAL A 14 -2.02 -8.93 -22.62
CA VAL A 14 -2.50 -9.91 -21.62
C VAL A 14 -1.41 -10.90 -21.22
N LEU A 15 -0.62 -11.38 -22.18
CA LEU A 15 0.32 -12.48 -21.96
C LEU A 15 1.74 -12.01 -21.60
N HIS A 16 2.10 -10.76 -21.92
CA HIS A 16 3.49 -10.31 -21.84
C HIS A 16 3.71 -8.94 -21.20
N SER A 17 2.65 -8.19 -20.85
CA SER A 17 2.80 -6.94 -20.11
C SER A 17 2.72 -7.11 -18.60
N SER A 18 3.26 -6.12 -17.90
CA SER A 18 3.22 -5.93 -16.46
C SER A 18 2.69 -4.53 -16.14
N PRO A 19 2.34 -4.23 -14.87
CA PRO A 19 1.95 -2.87 -14.49
C PRO A 19 3.00 -1.79 -14.80
N ALA A 20 4.28 -2.15 -14.92
CA ALA A 20 5.34 -1.21 -15.28
C ALA A 20 5.22 -0.71 -16.73
N ASP A 21 4.63 -1.51 -17.63
CA ASP A 21 4.49 -1.21 -19.05
C ASP A 21 3.38 -0.19 -19.36
N ILE A 22 2.59 0.22 -18.35
CA ILE A 22 1.60 1.29 -18.50
C ILE A 22 2.35 2.61 -18.70
N ASP A 23 2.28 3.22 -19.87
CA ASP A 23 2.95 4.50 -20.10
C ASP A 23 2.18 5.68 -19.46
N MET A 24 0.88 5.74 -19.71
CA MET A 24 -0.01 6.81 -19.26
C MET A 24 -1.23 6.25 -18.53
N LEU A 25 -1.70 6.96 -17.50
CA LEU A 25 -2.93 6.65 -16.76
C LEU A 25 -3.76 7.91 -16.60
N ILE A 26 -5.04 7.83 -16.97
CA ILE A 26 -6.01 8.92 -16.81
C ILE A 26 -7.17 8.39 -15.94
N VAL A 27 -7.49 9.11 -14.88
CA VAL A 27 -8.63 8.81 -13.99
C VAL A 27 -9.48 10.07 -13.88
N ASP A 28 -10.75 9.97 -14.27
CA ASP A 28 -11.71 11.09 -14.28
C ASP A 28 -11.20 12.32 -15.06
N GLY A 29 -10.53 12.08 -16.18
CA GLY A 29 -9.95 13.15 -17.01
C GLY A 29 -8.63 13.74 -16.48
N VAL A 30 -8.11 13.25 -15.34
CA VAL A 30 -6.84 13.71 -14.75
C VAL A 30 -5.73 12.72 -15.05
N ILE A 31 -4.62 13.20 -15.61
CA ILE A 31 -3.40 12.40 -15.85
C ILE A 31 -2.73 12.08 -14.50
N ARG A 32 -2.65 10.79 -14.17
CA ARG A 32 -2.03 10.25 -12.94
C ARG A 32 -0.66 9.62 -13.17
N LYS A 33 -0.40 9.13 -14.39
CA LYS A 33 0.90 8.61 -14.86
C LYS A 33 1.14 9.12 -16.27
N ASP A 34 2.38 9.48 -16.59
CA ASP A 34 2.77 9.97 -17.91
C ASP A 34 4.24 9.69 -18.18
N ASN A 35 4.60 9.30 -19.41
CA ASN A 35 5.94 8.86 -19.80
C ASN A 35 6.53 7.79 -18.86
N GLY A 36 5.71 6.86 -18.39
CA GLY A 36 6.13 5.81 -17.46
C GLY A 36 6.30 6.28 -15.99
N GLU A 37 6.12 7.56 -15.70
CA GLU A 37 6.32 8.15 -14.36
C GLU A 37 5.00 8.56 -13.69
N LEU A 38 4.89 8.32 -12.39
CA LEU A 38 3.71 8.74 -11.62
C LEU A 38 3.75 10.25 -11.35
N ARG A 39 2.65 10.95 -11.64
CA ARG A 39 2.49 12.37 -11.31
C ARG A 39 2.25 12.57 -9.82
N SER A 40 2.54 13.77 -9.34
CA SER A 40 2.23 14.18 -7.96
C SER A 40 0.74 14.05 -7.67
N VAL A 41 0.43 13.74 -6.42
CA VAL A 41 -0.95 13.64 -5.93
C VAL A 41 -1.33 14.98 -5.32
N GLU A 42 -2.33 15.63 -5.90
CA GLU A 42 -2.97 16.81 -5.30
C GLU A 42 -3.78 16.41 -4.07
N ILE A 43 -3.71 17.22 -3.03
CA ILE A 43 -4.36 16.96 -1.74
C ILE A 43 -5.56 17.89 -1.61
N ALA A 44 -6.72 17.31 -1.29
CA ALA A 44 -7.90 18.09 -0.99
C ALA A 44 -7.65 18.97 0.24
N ALA A 45 -8.22 20.18 0.26
CA ALA A 45 -7.99 21.13 1.35
C ALA A 45 -8.32 20.53 2.73
N ASP A 46 -9.38 19.71 2.81
CA ASP A 46 -9.81 19.05 4.04
C ASP A 46 -8.81 18.01 4.56
N ASP A 47 -7.96 17.48 3.67
CA ASP A 47 -6.94 16.47 3.96
C ASP A 47 -5.55 17.07 4.16
N ALA A 48 -5.36 18.37 3.93
CA ALA A 48 -4.06 19.04 4.06
C ALA A 48 -3.44 18.88 5.45
N LYS A 49 -4.27 18.79 6.51
CA LYS A 49 -3.83 18.52 7.89
C LYS A 49 -3.06 17.22 8.03
N TRP A 50 -3.40 16.20 7.24
CA TRP A 50 -2.75 14.89 7.25
C TRP A 50 -1.45 14.88 6.44
N ALA A 51 -1.29 15.83 5.52
CA ALA A 51 -0.12 15.97 4.66
C ALA A 51 0.88 17.04 5.12
N GLY A 52 0.74 17.54 6.36
CA GLY A 52 1.59 18.60 6.89
C GLY A 52 1.37 19.94 6.18
N ASN A 53 0.12 20.27 5.88
CA ASN A 53 -0.32 21.50 5.20
C ASN A 53 0.27 21.70 3.79
N ARG A 54 0.61 20.60 3.11
CA ARG A 54 0.99 20.63 1.68
C ARG A 54 -0.26 20.55 0.81
N SER A 55 -0.19 21.18 -0.36
CA SER A 55 -1.22 21.07 -1.40
C SER A 55 -0.99 19.88 -2.34
N SER A 56 0.23 19.34 -2.42
CA SER A 56 0.54 18.17 -3.23
C SER A 56 1.69 17.33 -2.66
N LEU A 57 1.75 16.05 -3.06
CA LEU A 57 2.78 15.08 -2.66
C LEU A 57 3.42 14.41 -3.86
N LYS A 58 4.74 14.28 -3.85
CA LYS A 58 5.46 13.43 -4.80
C LYS A 58 5.48 11.99 -4.30
N TRP A 59 5.53 11.04 -5.22
CA TRP A 59 5.63 9.62 -4.86
C TRP A 59 6.91 9.26 -4.09
N ALA A 60 7.99 10.02 -4.27
CA ALA A 60 9.19 9.89 -3.44
C ALA A 60 8.93 10.23 -1.96
N ASP A 61 8.10 11.24 -1.68
CA ASP A 61 7.71 11.61 -0.32
C ASP A 61 6.85 10.50 0.31
N VAL A 62 5.89 9.98 -0.46
CA VAL A 62 5.02 8.87 -0.05
C VAL A 62 5.85 7.62 0.26
N ALA A 63 6.78 7.23 -0.62
CA ALA A 63 7.65 6.09 -0.43
C ALA A 63 8.52 6.23 0.82
N LYS A 64 9.10 7.42 1.05
CA LYS A 64 9.90 7.72 2.23
C LYS A 64 9.08 7.56 3.51
N GLU A 65 7.86 8.08 3.54
CA GLU A 65 6.98 7.98 4.70
C GLU A 65 6.57 6.53 4.97
N ILE A 66 6.21 5.75 3.93
CA ILE A 66 5.87 4.33 4.07
C ILE A 66 7.03 3.54 4.70
N ILE A 67 8.25 3.75 4.21
CA ILE A 67 9.45 3.07 4.72
C ILE A 67 9.70 3.47 6.18
N MET A 68 9.59 4.76 6.51
CA MET A 68 9.75 5.25 7.88
C MET A 68 8.70 4.62 8.81
N ARG A 69 7.42 4.62 8.42
CA ARG A 69 6.33 4.07 9.23
C ARG A 69 6.46 2.58 9.44
N ARG A 70 6.86 1.82 8.41
CA ARG A 70 7.18 0.40 8.53
C ARG A 70 8.22 0.15 9.62
N LYS A 71 9.28 0.95 9.67
CA LYS A 71 10.33 0.83 10.71
C LYS A 71 9.76 1.09 12.11
N VAL A 72 8.98 2.15 12.28
CA VAL A 72 8.34 2.48 13.57
C VAL A 72 7.40 1.36 14.03
N ILE A 73 6.61 0.79 13.12
CA ILE A 73 5.70 -0.32 13.43
C ILE A 73 6.51 -1.55 13.85
N ALA A 74 7.58 -1.90 13.12
CA ALA A 74 8.44 -3.03 13.46
C ALA A 74 9.08 -2.87 14.85
N GLU A 75 9.56 -1.67 15.19
CA GLU A 75 10.14 -1.38 16.52
C GLU A 75 9.10 -1.48 17.64
N LYS A 76 7.85 -1.07 17.38
CA LYS A 76 6.76 -1.24 18.34
C LYS A 76 6.41 -2.71 18.53
N LEU A 77 6.29 -3.47 17.44
CA LEU A 77 6.00 -4.91 17.49
C LEU A 77 7.07 -5.68 18.27
N ALA A 78 8.34 -5.33 18.10
CA ALA A 78 9.45 -5.97 18.83
C ALA A 78 9.39 -5.77 20.36
N LYS A 79 8.67 -4.75 20.84
CA LYS A 79 8.50 -4.46 22.28
C LYS A 79 7.24 -5.09 22.87
N ILE A 80 6.35 -5.62 22.04
CA ILE A 80 5.11 -6.25 22.51
C ILE A 80 5.44 -7.70 22.86
N ASP A 81 5.30 -8.03 24.13
CA ASP A 81 5.24 -9.42 24.56
C ASP A 81 3.87 -9.99 24.17
N MET A 82 3.84 -10.67 23.03
CA MET A 82 2.61 -11.21 22.45
C MET A 82 1.93 -12.24 23.35
N VAL A 83 2.70 -12.96 24.19
CA VAL A 83 2.15 -13.96 25.10
C VAL A 83 1.41 -13.27 26.24
N ASN A 84 2.04 -12.27 26.87
CA ASN A 84 1.40 -11.48 27.90
C ASN A 84 0.23 -10.63 27.36
N ALA A 85 0.34 -10.13 26.14
CA ALA A 85 -0.74 -9.41 25.47
C ALA A 85 -1.95 -10.33 25.20
N GLN A 86 -1.71 -11.56 24.75
CA GLN A 86 -2.75 -12.56 24.53
C GLN A 86 -3.46 -12.93 25.84
N GLU A 87 -2.71 -13.14 26.92
CA GLU A 87 -3.30 -13.42 28.24
C GLU A 87 -4.11 -12.23 28.78
N GLY A 88 -3.61 -11.01 28.61
CA GLY A 88 -4.33 -9.79 28.97
C GLY A 88 -5.64 -9.65 28.18
N ALA A 89 -5.61 -9.89 26.87
CA ALA A 89 -6.79 -9.87 26.02
C ALA A 89 -7.80 -10.97 26.41
N MET A 90 -7.34 -12.20 26.64
CA MET A 90 -8.21 -13.29 27.11
C MET A 90 -8.91 -12.94 28.42
N LYS A 91 -8.20 -12.35 29.39
CA LYS A 91 -8.79 -11.89 30.66
C LYS A 91 -9.80 -10.76 30.45
N ALA A 92 -9.47 -9.77 29.62
CA ALA A 92 -10.33 -8.62 29.36
C ALA A 92 -11.66 -8.98 28.66
N PHE A 93 -11.64 -10.01 27.80
CA PHE A 93 -12.82 -10.52 27.10
C PHE A 93 -13.44 -11.76 27.76
N HIS A 94 -13.00 -12.12 28.98
CA HIS A 94 -13.51 -13.26 29.75
C HIS A 94 -13.44 -14.61 29.03
N TYR A 95 -12.45 -14.81 28.15
CA TYR A 95 -12.22 -16.10 27.51
C TYR A 95 -11.60 -17.10 28.49
N ASN A 96 -12.17 -18.30 28.54
CA ASN A 96 -11.65 -19.40 29.34
C ASN A 96 -10.63 -20.19 28.51
N ARG A 97 -9.39 -20.24 28.98
CA ARG A 97 -8.25 -20.88 28.31
C ARG A 97 -8.50 -22.37 28.04
N ASP A 98 -9.23 -23.04 28.93
CA ASP A 98 -9.50 -24.48 28.86
C ASP A 98 -10.53 -24.85 27.78
N LEU A 99 -11.24 -23.86 27.22
CA LEU A 99 -12.23 -24.04 26.16
C LEU A 99 -11.70 -23.61 24.78
N LEU A 100 -10.46 -23.10 24.71
CA LEU A 100 -9.83 -22.78 23.44
C LEU A 100 -9.38 -24.09 22.79
N ALA A 101 -9.98 -24.41 21.65
CA ALA A 101 -9.45 -25.48 20.80
C ALA A 101 -8.08 -25.04 20.29
N ASP A 102 -7.06 -25.88 20.46
CA ASP A 102 -5.76 -25.68 19.83
C ASP A 102 -5.98 -25.58 18.32
N SER A 103 -5.82 -24.39 17.76
CA SER A 103 -5.90 -24.19 16.31
C SER A 103 -4.64 -24.76 15.66
N VAL A 104 -4.86 -25.66 14.70
CA VAL A 104 -3.89 -26.35 13.82
C VAL A 104 -2.82 -25.42 13.26
#